data_AF-A0A1A8A998-F1
#
_entry.id   AF-A0A1A8A998-F1
#
_cell.length_a   1.000
_cell.length_b   1.000
_cell.length_c   1.000
_cell.angle_alpha   90.00
_cell.angle_beta   90.00
_cell.angle_gamma   90.00
#
_symmetry.space_group_name_H-M   'P 1'
#
loop_
_entity.id
_entity.type
_entity.pdbx_description
1 polymer ?
#
loop_
_entity_poly.entity_id
_entity_poly.type
_entity_poly.pdbx_seq_one_letter_code
_entity_poly.pdbx_strand_id
1 'polypeptide(L)'
;SSESVKTLLQTHTITHEVLLANANELIEMQMRNDSTDPRSSSTFYQKYHRLEDIYEWINRTTHDNPSTVKAILIGSSFEKQPLLALKLSMNDRPDKKAMWMDCGIHAREWISPAFCLSFVQHSLSFYKQNQEITHILDNMDIYVLPVMNPDGYKHTWTE
;
A
#
# COMPACT_ATOMS: atom_id res chain seq x y z
N SER A 1 31.58 -0.32 10.42
CA SER A 1 31.44 0.06 9.00
C SER A 1 31.15 -1.20 8.18
N SER A 2 30.78 -1.09 6.89
CA SER A 2 30.65 -2.26 6.01
C SER A 2 31.95 -3.07 5.94
N GLU A 3 33.10 -2.39 5.95
CA GLU A 3 34.43 -3.02 5.97
C GLU A 3 34.65 -3.87 7.23
N SER A 4 34.27 -3.38 8.42
CA SER A 4 34.42 -4.15 9.66
C SER A 4 33.58 -5.44 9.66
N VAL A 5 32.42 -5.44 9.01
CA VAL A 5 31.56 -6.63 8.89
C VAL A 5 32.13 -7.61 7.87
N LYS A 6 32.55 -7.14 6.69
CA LYS A 6 33.17 -8.00 5.65
C LYS A 6 34.42 -8.69 6.17
N THR A 7 35.29 -7.96 6.87
CA THR A 7 36.49 -8.53 7.50
C THR A 7 36.11 -9.60 8.52
N LEU A 8 35.08 -9.38 9.34
CA LEU A 8 34.62 -10.38 10.32
C LEU A 8 34.13 -11.67 9.63
N LEU A 9 33.34 -11.53 8.56
CA LEU A 9 32.85 -12.65 7.76
C LEU A 9 34.01 -13.44 7.13
N GLN A 10 35.00 -12.75 6.56
CA GLN A 10 36.19 -13.36 5.98
C GLN A 10 37.02 -14.11 7.03
N THR A 11 37.27 -13.50 8.19
CA THR A 11 38.00 -14.11 9.30
C THR A 11 37.34 -15.41 9.79
N HIS A 12 36.01 -15.46 9.78
CA HIS A 12 35.25 -16.64 10.19
C HIS A 12 34.92 -17.60 9.04
N THR A 13 35.50 -17.39 7.84
CA THR A 13 35.25 -18.21 6.65
C THR A 13 33.76 -18.29 6.27
N ILE A 14 33.00 -17.22 6.52
CA ILE A 14 31.58 -17.11 6.16
C ILE A 14 31.47 -16.56 4.74
N THR A 15 31.01 -17.40 3.81
CA THR A 15 30.72 -17.01 2.43
C THR A 15 29.60 -15.98 2.40
N HIS A 16 29.78 -14.90 1.63
CA HIS A 16 28.81 -13.82 1.51
C HIS A 16 28.89 -13.16 0.13
N GLU A 17 27.82 -12.47 -0.24
CA GLU A 17 27.70 -11.67 -1.45
C GLU A 17 27.05 -10.32 -1.12
N VAL A 18 27.42 -9.28 -1.87
CA VAL A 18 26.77 -7.97 -1.79
C VAL A 18 25.65 -7.92 -2.83
N LEU A 19 24.40 -8.01 -2.37
CA LEU A 19 23.23 -7.96 -3.27
C LEU A 19 22.97 -6.55 -3.80
N LEU A 20 23.09 -5.53 -2.93
CA LEU A 20 22.86 -4.13 -3.26
C LEU A 20 24.09 -3.33 -2.85
N ALA A 21 24.86 -2.87 -3.83
CA ALA A 21 26.10 -2.12 -3.58
C ALA A 21 25.83 -0.71 -3.02
N ASN A 22 24.74 -0.07 -3.45
CA ASN A 22 24.34 1.27 -3.04
C ASN A 22 22.84 1.31 -2.72
N ALA A 23 22.48 0.96 -1.49
CA ALA A 23 21.09 0.99 -1.05
C ALA A 23 20.49 2.40 -1.05
N ASN A 24 21.30 3.43 -0.78
CA ASN A 24 20.82 4.83 -0.73
C ASN A 24 20.31 5.31 -2.09
N GLU A 25 21.02 5.00 -3.17
CA GLU A 25 20.59 5.35 -4.53
C GLU A 25 19.23 4.71 -4.88
N LEU A 26 19.02 3.46 -4.46
CA LEU A 26 17.75 2.76 -4.68
C LEU A 26 16.60 3.36 -3.87
N ILE A 27 16.87 3.80 -2.63
CA ILE A 27 15.89 4.50 -1.80
C ILE A 27 15.52 5.84 -2.46
N GLU A 28 16.51 6.63 -2.89
CA GLU A 28 16.29 7.90 -3.59
C GLU A 28 15.51 7.71 -4.90
N MET A 29 15.75 6.62 -5.64
CA MET A 29 14.98 6.26 -6.82
C MET A 29 13.51 5.97 -6.49
N GLN A 30 13.23 5.27 -5.39
CA GLN A 30 11.87 4.93 -4.99
C GLN A 30 11.10 6.13 -4.40
N MET A 31 11.80 7.06 -3.74
CA MET A 31 11.20 8.25 -3.13
C MET A 31 11.01 9.42 -4.10
N ARG A 32 11.54 9.34 -5.32
CA ARG A 32 11.44 10.39 -6.33
C ARG A 32 9.98 10.63 -6.71
N ASN A 33 9.45 11.78 -6.28
CA ASN A 33 8.11 12.23 -6.61
C ASN A 33 8.13 12.89 -7.99
N ASP A 34 7.91 12.09 -9.04
CA ASP A 34 7.90 12.59 -10.43
C ASP A 34 6.51 13.19 -10.77
N SER A 35 6.12 14.20 -9.98
CA SER A 35 4.86 14.94 -10.09
C SER A 35 4.73 15.69 -11.42
N THR A 36 5.82 15.76 -12.19
CA THR A 36 5.95 16.40 -13.51
C THR A 36 5.63 15.47 -14.68
N ASP A 37 5.35 14.18 -14.45
CA ASP A 37 4.99 13.25 -15.52
C ASP A 37 3.53 13.46 -15.99
N PRO A 38 3.27 13.91 -17.22
CA PRO A 38 1.92 14.08 -17.77
C PRO A 38 1.14 12.75 -17.91
N ARG A 39 1.77 11.58 -17.67
CA ARG A 39 1.11 10.26 -17.57
C ARG A 39 0.73 9.85 -16.14
N SER A 40 0.89 10.74 -15.14
CA SER A 40 0.84 10.41 -13.71
C SER A 40 -0.42 9.65 -13.27
N SER A 41 -1.57 9.89 -13.90
CA SER A 41 -2.81 9.15 -13.59
C SER A 41 -2.72 7.65 -13.93
N SER A 42 -2.07 7.30 -15.05
CA SER A 42 -1.88 5.91 -15.50
C SER A 42 -0.78 5.17 -14.74
N THR A 43 0.20 5.91 -14.22
CA THR A 43 1.37 5.33 -13.52
C THR A 43 1.24 5.36 -12.00
N PHE A 44 0.15 5.91 -11.44
CA PHE A 44 -0.02 6.06 -10.00
C PHE A 44 0.16 4.72 -9.27
N TYR A 45 -0.46 3.65 -9.76
CA TYR A 45 -0.38 2.31 -9.17
C TYR A 45 0.93 1.55 -9.45
N GLN A 46 1.88 2.18 -10.15
CA GLN A 46 3.21 1.63 -10.48
C GLN A 46 4.33 2.31 -9.68
N LYS A 47 3.99 3.15 -8.70
CA LYS A 47 4.93 3.88 -7.84
C LYS A 47 4.58 3.68 -6.37
N TYR A 48 5.55 3.91 -5.49
CA TYR A 48 5.32 3.99 -4.04
C TYR A 48 4.90 5.41 -3.66
N HIS A 49 4.11 5.52 -2.59
CA HIS A 49 3.46 6.78 -2.19
C HIS A 49 3.74 7.09 -0.73
N ARG A 50 3.85 8.38 -0.40
CA ARG A 50 3.93 8.83 0.99
C ARG A 50 2.61 8.56 1.70
N LEU A 51 2.62 8.56 3.03
CA LEU A 51 1.41 8.35 3.81
C LEU A 51 0.32 9.39 3.47
N GLU A 52 0.72 10.65 3.30
CA GLU A 52 -0.18 11.75 2.97
C GLU A 52 -0.85 11.55 1.59
N ASP A 53 -0.09 11.09 0.60
CA ASP A 53 -0.60 10.79 -0.75
C ASP A 53 -1.60 9.61 -0.70
N ILE A 54 -1.35 8.62 0.15
CA ILE A 54 -2.27 7.49 0.39
C ILE A 54 -3.57 7.99 1.02
N TYR A 55 -3.51 8.90 2.00
CA TYR A 55 -4.71 9.48 2.61
C TYR A 55 -5.51 10.33 1.61
N GLU A 56 -4.86 11.12 0.77
CA GLU A 56 -5.51 11.86 -0.31
C GLU A 56 -6.18 10.90 -1.31
N TRP A 57 -5.49 9.82 -1.67
CA TRP A 57 -6.03 8.78 -2.54
C TRP A 57 -7.25 8.09 -1.95
N ILE A 58 -7.26 7.78 -0.64
CA ILE A 58 -8.44 7.22 0.05
C ILE A 58 -9.62 8.19 -0.08
N ASN A 59 -9.40 9.48 0.23
CA ASN A 59 -10.44 10.49 0.16
C ASN A 59 -11.02 10.60 -1.27
N ARG A 60 -10.16 10.75 -2.28
CA ARG A 60 -10.57 10.82 -3.69
C ARG A 60 -11.33 9.57 -4.12
N THR A 61 -10.83 8.38 -3.80
CA THR A 61 -11.47 7.10 -4.18
C THR A 61 -12.87 6.98 -3.60
N THR A 62 -13.08 7.39 -2.34
CA THR A 62 -14.41 7.39 -1.71
C THR A 62 -15.34 8.46 -2.28
N HIS A 63 -14.80 9.62 -2.66
CA HIS A 63 -15.57 10.69 -3.29
C HIS A 63 -16.05 10.31 -4.70
N ASP A 64 -15.18 9.67 -5.48
CA ASP A 64 -15.47 9.26 -6.85
C ASP A 64 -16.40 8.03 -6.92
N ASN A 65 -16.45 7.22 -5.85
CA ASN A 65 -17.23 5.97 -5.78
C ASN A 65 -18.14 5.90 -4.54
N PRO A 66 -19.00 6.90 -4.28
CA PRO A 66 -19.67 7.06 -2.98
C PRO A 66 -20.72 6.00 -2.69
N SER A 67 -21.25 5.34 -3.73
CA SER A 67 -22.23 4.25 -3.58
C SER A 67 -21.58 2.89 -3.26
N THR A 68 -20.30 2.70 -3.58
CA THR A 68 -19.64 1.38 -3.48
C THR A 68 -18.43 1.35 -2.56
N VAL A 69 -17.80 2.50 -2.28
CA VAL A 69 -16.60 2.60 -1.44
C VAL A 69 -16.84 3.56 -0.28
N LYS A 70 -16.57 3.11 0.95
CA LYS A 70 -16.63 3.96 2.15
C LYS A 70 -15.33 3.87 2.95
N ALA A 71 -14.81 5.01 3.39
CA ALA A 71 -13.76 5.04 4.39
C ALA A 71 -14.37 4.88 5.80
N ILE A 72 -13.74 4.05 6.61
CA ILE A 72 -14.11 3.75 7.99
C ILE A 72 -12.89 4.06 8.86
N LEU A 73 -13.04 5.03 9.77
CA LEU A 73 -12.05 5.28 10.81
C LEU A 73 -12.16 4.18 11.87
N ILE A 74 -11.14 3.33 11.96
CA ILE A 74 -11.11 2.20 12.91
C ILE A 74 -10.29 2.51 14.17
N GLY A 75 -9.59 3.64 14.18
CA GLY A 75 -8.80 4.09 15.33
C GLY A 75 -7.75 5.12 14.95
N SER A 76 -6.79 5.29 15.84
CA SER A 76 -5.63 6.16 15.63
C SER A 76 -4.37 5.44 16.08
N SER A 77 -3.26 5.76 15.43
CA SER A 77 -1.94 5.29 15.80
C SER A 77 -1.42 5.94 17.09
N PHE A 78 -0.18 5.62 17.47
CA PHE A 78 0.47 6.21 18.63
C PHE A 78 0.65 7.73 18.44
N GLU A 79 1.15 8.14 17.28
CA GLU A 79 1.36 9.54 16.89
C GLU A 79 0.09 10.23 16.34
N LYS A 80 -1.08 9.62 16.56
CA LYS A 80 -2.41 10.15 16.21
C LYS A 80 -2.68 10.26 14.71
N GLN A 81 -2.00 9.46 13.89
CA GLN A 81 -2.39 9.25 12.50
C GLN A 81 -3.68 8.42 12.43
N PRO A 82 -4.62 8.73 11.52
CA PRO A 82 -5.86 7.99 11.40
C PRO A 82 -5.63 6.61 10.77
N LEU A 83 -6.25 5.57 11.35
CA LEU A 83 -6.33 4.25 10.75
C LEU A 83 -7.62 4.15 9.94
N LEU A 84 -7.48 4.20 8.62
CA LEU A 84 -8.59 4.26 7.67
C LEU A 84 -8.69 2.95 6.87
N ALA A 85 -9.78 2.21 7.08
CA ALA A 85 -10.12 1.05 6.26
C ALA A 85 -11.14 1.45 5.17
N LEU A 86 -10.96 0.97 3.95
CA LEU A 86 -11.91 1.08 2.86
C LEU A 86 -12.83 -0.14 2.85
N LYS A 87 -14.14 0.09 2.95
CA LYS A 87 -15.16 -0.93 2.67
C LYS A 87 -15.56 -0.84 1.20
N LEU A 88 -15.35 -1.93 0.45
CA LEU A 88 -15.85 -2.13 -0.90
C LEU A 88 -17.10 -3.00 -0.84
N SER A 89 -18.24 -2.46 -1.27
CA SER A 89 -19.54 -3.12 -1.30
C SER A 89 -20.27 -2.76 -2.59
N MET A 90 -20.24 -3.66 -3.57
CA MET A 90 -20.62 -3.31 -4.95
C MET A 90 -22.11 -3.44 -5.28
N ASN A 91 -22.91 -3.99 -4.35
CA ASN A 91 -24.34 -4.14 -4.48
C ASN A 91 -24.99 -4.25 -3.08
N ASP A 92 -26.31 -4.06 -3.02
CA ASP A 92 -27.09 -4.05 -1.77
C ASP A 92 -27.60 -5.44 -1.37
N ARG A 93 -26.94 -6.51 -1.81
CA ARG A 93 -27.37 -7.86 -1.43
C ARG A 93 -27.22 -8.03 0.09
N PRO A 94 -28.26 -8.53 0.79
CA PRO A 94 -28.15 -8.79 2.23
C PRO A 94 -27.21 -9.97 2.52
N ASP A 95 -26.71 -10.03 3.76
CA ASP A 95 -25.96 -11.17 4.32
C ASP A 95 -24.69 -11.58 3.54
N LYS A 96 -24.02 -10.60 2.90
CA LYS A 96 -22.72 -10.82 2.28
C LYS A 96 -21.67 -11.19 3.32
N LYS A 97 -20.82 -12.16 2.98
CA LYS A 97 -19.64 -12.49 3.79
C LYS A 97 -18.63 -11.34 3.72
N ALA A 98 -17.79 -11.20 4.74
CA ALA A 98 -16.74 -10.20 4.76
C ALA A 98 -15.35 -10.83 4.54
N MET A 99 -14.50 -10.15 3.78
CA MET A 99 -13.06 -10.40 3.74
C MET A 99 -12.33 -9.19 4.32
N TRP A 100 -11.36 -9.44 5.20
CA TRP A 100 -10.44 -8.42 5.69
C TRP A 100 -9.09 -8.57 4.99
N MET A 101 -8.49 -7.44 4.61
CA MET A 101 -7.16 -7.33 4.03
C MET A 101 -6.46 -6.12 4.64
N ASP A 102 -5.39 -6.35 5.40
CA ASP A 102 -4.48 -5.30 5.83
C ASP A 102 -3.16 -5.34 5.06
N CYS A 103 -2.55 -4.17 4.96
CA CYS A 103 -1.25 -3.94 4.36
C CYS A 103 -0.40 -3.04 5.26
N GLY A 104 0.92 -3.09 5.08
CA GLY A 104 1.84 -2.16 5.75
C GLY A 104 1.87 -2.30 7.27
N ILE A 105 1.77 -3.51 7.81
CA ILE A 105 2.01 -3.77 9.25
C ILE A 105 3.48 -3.53 9.61
N HIS A 106 4.40 -3.92 8.72
CA HIS A 106 5.81 -3.57 8.80
C HIS A 106 6.13 -2.40 7.88
N ALA A 107 6.70 -1.35 8.46
CA ALA A 107 6.90 -0.06 7.80
C ALA A 107 7.71 -0.13 6.48
N ARG A 108 8.77 -0.94 6.45
CA ARG A 108 9.71 -1.04 5.32
C ARG A 108 9.19 -1.86 4.13
N GLU A 109 8.04 -2.51 4.27
CA GLU A 109 7.46 -3.37 3.23
C GLU A 109 6.59 -2.56 2.27
N TRP A 110 7.16 -1.57 1.58
CA TRP A 110 6.40 -0.59 0.77
C TRP A 110 5.55 -1.19 -0.35
N ILE A 111 5.90 -2.40 -0.82
CA ILE A 111 5.10 -3.13 -1.79
C ILE A 111 3.72 -3.56 -1.25
N SER A 112 3.60 -3.74 0.07
CA SER A 112 2.33 -4.14 0.70
C SER A 112 1.27 -3.03 0.58
N PRO A 113 1.50 -1.77 1.04
CA PRO A 113 0.55 -0.68 0.79
C PRO A 113 0.24 -0.45 -0.70
N ALA A 114 1.26 -0.51 -1.57
CA ALA A 114 1.07 -0.35 -3.02
C ALA A 114 0.16 -1.43 -3.62
N PHE A 115 0.26 -2.68 -3.13
CA PHE A 115 -0.67 -3.75 -3.50
C PHE A 115 -2.09 -3.44 -3.06
N CYS A 116 -2.32 -3.00 -1.81
CA CYS A 116 -3.66 -2.65 -1.35
C CYS A 116 -4.31 -1.54 -2.20
N LEU A 117 -3.56 -0.49 -2.56
CA LEU A 117 -4.03 0.56 -3.48
C LEU A 117 -4.42 -0.02 -4.85
N SER A 118 -3.52 -0.84 -5.43
CA SER A 118 -3.76 -1.49 -6.72
C SER A 118 -4.95 -2.45 -6.68
N PHE A 119 -5.11 -3.20 -5.60
CA PHE A 119 -6.22 -4.13 -5.40
C PHE A 119 -7.56 -3.42 -5.43
N VAL A 120 -7.68 -2.27 -4.73
CA VAL A 120 -8.90 -1.47 -4.73
C VAL A 120 -9.19 -0.92 -6.12
N GLN A 121 -8.21 -0.31 -6.79
CA GLN A 121 -8.39 0.20 -8.14
C GLN A 121 -8.77 -0.90 -9.13
N HIS A 122 -8.09 -2.04 -9.07
CA HIS A 122 -8.33 -3.17 -9.95
C HIS A 122 -9.74 -3.73 -9.72
N SER A 123 -10.16 -3.88 -8.46
CA SER A 123 -11.51 -4.30 -8.09
C SER A 123 -12.57 -3.38 -8.68
N LEU A 124 -12.38 -2.06 -8.58
CA LEU A 124 -13.31 -1.07 -9.14
C LEU A 124 -13.32 -1.08 -10.67
N SER A 125 -12.14 -1.14 -11.29
CA SER A 125 -12.00 -1.07 -12.75
C SER A 125 -12.55 -2.30 -13.47
N PHE A 126 -12.44 -3.47 -12.82
CA PHE A 126 -12.82 -4.75 -13.42
C PHE A 126 -14.15 -5.31 -12.91
N TYR A 127 -14.81 -4.65 -11.95
CA TYR A 127 -16.18 -4.99 -11.60
C TYR A 127 -17.11 -4.82 -12.82
N LYS A 128 -17.91 -5.84 -13.11
CA LYS A 128 -18.74 -6.02 -14.32
C LYS A 128 -17.97 -6.17 -15.64
N GLN A 129 -16.64 -6.11 -15.64
CA GLN A 129 -15.80 -6.38 -16.82
C GLN A 129 -15.19 -7.78 -16.78
N ASN A 130 -14.81 -8.25 -15.59
CA ASN A 130 -14.27 -9.59 -15.36
C ASN A 130 -15.24 -10.41 -14.50
N GLN A 131 -15.58 -11.62 -14.97
CA GLN A 131 -16.59 -12.47 -14.32
C GLN A 131 -16.18 -12.96 -12.94
N GLU A 132 -14.90 -13.29 -12.73
CA GLU A 132 -14.39 -13.79 -11.44
C GLU A 132 -14.38 -12.68 -10.38
N ILE A 133 -13.87 -11.51 -10.74
CA ILE A 133 -13.87 -10.34 -9.86
C ILE A 133 -15.31 -9.93 -9.50
N THR A 134 -16.20 -9.90 -10.50
CA THR A 134 -17.61 -9.59 -10.28
C THR A 134 -18.26 -10.60 -9.35
N HIS A 135 -18.00 -11.90 -9.55
CA HIS A 135 -18.53 -12.94 -8.68
C HIS A 135 -18.08 -12.76 -7.22
N ILE A 136 -16.81 -12.46 -6.97
CA ILE A 136 -16.31 -12.22 -5.61
C ILE A 136 -17.01 -11.00 -4.99
N LEU A 137 -17.01 -9.87 -5.70
CA LEU A 137 -17.54 -8.60 -5.20
C LEU A 137 -19.07 -8.60 -5.03
N ASP A 138 -19.78 -9.43 -5.81
CA ASP A 138 -21.23 -9.61 -5.67
C ASP A 138 -21.61 -10.43 -4.42
N ASN A 139 -20.71 -11.29 -3.95
CA ASN A 139 -20.96 -12.21 -2.85
C ASN A 139 -20.28 -11.80 -1.54
N MET A 140 -19.30 -10.88 -1.60
CA MET A 140 -18.52 -10.46 -0.44
C MET A 140 -18.37 -8.93 -0.33
N ASP A 141 -18.35 -8.43 0.90
CA ASP A 141 -17.85 -7.11 1.22
C ASP A 141 -16.36 -7.22 1.56
N ILE A 142 -15.52 -6.35 1.00
CA ILE A 142 -14.08 -6.38 1.23
C ILE A 142 -13.67 -5.16 2.02
N TYR A 143 -12.98 -5.37 3.13
CA TYR A 143 -12.42 -4.33 3.98
C TYR A 143 -10.90 -4.30 3.78
N VAL A 144 -10.39 -3.18 3.30
CA VAL A 144 -8.97 -3.00 2.98
C VAL A 144 -8.40 -1.91 3.88
N LEU A 145 -7.40 -2.24 4.71
CA LEU A 145 -6.61 -1.27 5.49
C LEU A 145 -5.25 -1.09 4.79
N PRO A 146 -5.04 -0.01 4.02
CA PRO A 146 -3.83 0.12 3.20
C PRO A 146 -2.53 0.26 4.00
N VAL A 147 -2.59 0.90 5.17
CA VAL A 147 -1.42 1.11 6.03
C VAL A 147 -1.83 0.87 7.49
N MET A 148 -1.48 -0.29 8.02
CA MET A 148 -1.75 -0.67 9.41
C MET A 148 -0.79 -0.02 10.40
N ASN A 149 0.46 0.25 9.99
CA ASN A 149 1.47 0.95 10.78
C ASN A 149 1.80 2.31 10.15
N PRO A 150 0.92 3.32 10.29
CA PRO A 150 1.11 4.62 9.63
C PRO A 150 2.32 5.39 10.19
N ASP A 151 2.58 5.33 11.49
CA ASP A 151 3.69 6.03 12.14
C ASP A 151 5.04 5.49 11.61
N GLY A 152 5.20 4.16 11.65
CA GLY A 152 6.39 3.51 11.12
C GLY A 152 6.55 3.73 9.62
N TYR A 153 5.47 3.59 8.83
CA TYR A 153 5.52 3.83 7.40
C TYR A 153 6.00 5.25 7.11
N LYS A 154 5.39 6.26 7.74
CA LYS A 154 5.81 7.67 7.61
C LYS A 154 7.27 7.86 7.97
N HIS A 155 7.74 7.28 9.07
CA HIS A 155 9.14 7.36 9.48
C HIS A 155 10.10 6.83 8.41
N THR A 156 9.80 5.70 7.77
CA THR A 156 10.66 5.16 6.69
C THR A 156 10.74 6.05 5.45
N TRP A 157 9.84 7.03 5.30
CA TRP A 157 9.84 8.00 4.20
C TRP A 157 10.57 9.31 4.51
N THR A 158 10.93 9.54 5.78
CA THR A 158 11.51 10.80 6.24
C THR A 158 12.93 10.65 6.79
N GLU A 159 13.29 9.45 7.24
CA GLU A 159 14.58 9.10 7.85
C GLU A 159 15.22 7.91 7.14
#